data_AF-A0A1H8WBA8-F1
#
_entry.id   AF-A0A1H8WBA8-F1
#
_cell.length_a   1.000
_cell.length_b   1.000
_cell.length_c   1.000
_cell.angle_alpha   90.00
_cell.angle_beta   90.00
_cell.angle_gamma   90.00
#
_symmetry.space_group_name_H-M   'P 1'
#
loop_
_entity.id
_entity.type
_entity.pdbx_description
1 polymer ?
#
loop_
_entity_poly.entity_id
_entity_poly.type
_entity_poly.pdbx_seq_one_letter_code
_entity_poly.pdbx_strand_id
1 'polypeptide(L)'
;MLDPPTGEWPVFPTSHAPSLYQVAREIIGNEADLSDIDVDELLREHECPPPSITVDASRRRIKKMCEAAGIEIDGEYLKLHGARRGIGHKLFEKDRGEAQDLLGHQSPETTKQAYSDRVAEERSGRVSDLLDE
;
A
#
# COMPACT_ATOMS: atom_id res chain seq x y z
N MET A 1 -2.86 -13.66 -7.23
CA MET A 1 -3.82 -12.55 -7.43
C MET A 1 -5.19 -13.20 -7.45
N LEU A 2 -6.11 -12.78 -6.57
CA LEU A 2 -7.47 -13.30 -6.59
C LEU A 2 -8.14 -12.77 -7.85
N ASP A 3 -8.73 -13.64 -8.67
CA ASP A 3 -9.54 -13.26 -9.82
C ASP A 3 -10.91 -12.82 -9.30
N PRO A 4 -11.20 -11.51 -9.19
CA PRO A 4 -12.42 -11.06 -8.55
C PRO A 4 -13.62 -11.38 -9.44
N PRO A 5 -14.76 -11.83 -8.87
CA PRO A 5 -16.00 -12.05 -9.62
C PRO A 5 -16.46 -10.81 -10.41
N THR A 6 -16.30 -9.61 -9.82
CA THR A 6 -16.73 -8.35 -10.43
C THR A 6 -15.69 -7.23 -10.25
N GLY A 7 -15.83 -6.15 -11.03
CA GLY A 7 -14.97 -4.96 -10.93
C GLY A 7 -15.17 -4.13 -9.66
N GLU A 8 -16.16 -4.45 -8.83
CA GLU A 8 -16.42 -3.77 -7.55
C GLU A 8 -15.56 -4.31 -6.40
N TRP A 9 -14.87 -5.43 -6.62
CA TRP A 9 -14.00 -6.01 -5.61
C TRP A 9 -12.81 -5.09 -5.30
N PRO A 10 -12.51 -4.88 -4.01
CA PRO A 10 -11.39 -4.05 -3.65
C PRO A 10 -10.07 -4.70 -4.06
N VAL A 11 -9.10 -3.88 -4.46
CA VAL A 11 -7.72 -4.34 -4.75
C VAL A 11 -7.10 -5.03 -3.53
N PHE A 12 -7.43 -4.54 -2.33
CA PHE A 12 -6.97 -5.09 -1.06
C PHE A 12 -8.17 -5.42 -0.17
N PRO A 13 -8.79 -6.60 -0.34
CA PRO A 13 -9.88 -7.03 0.53
C PRO A 13 -9.38 -7.21 1.96
N THR A 14 -10.25 -6.94 2.93
CA THR A 14 -9.95 -7.21 4.34
C THR A 14 -9.87 -8.71 4.60
N SER A 15 -9.01 -9.12 5.55
CA SER A 15 -9.00 -10.47 6.13
C SER A 15 -9.56 -10.48 7.56
N HIS A 16 -10.26 -9.41 7.93
CA HIS A 16 -10.86 -9.26 9.25
C HIS A 16 -12.15 -10.08 9.33
N ALA A 17 -12.07 -11.27 9.93
CA ALA A 17 -13.19 -12.21 10.01
C ALA A 17 -14.51 -11.55 10.47
N PRO A 18 -14.58 -10.74 11.54
CA PRO A 18 -15.84 -10.10 11.92
C PRO A 18 -16.47 -9.25 10.81
N SER A 19 -15.66 -8.56 10.00
CA SER A 19 -16.16 -7.77 8.87
C SER A 19 -16.66 -8.65 7.73
N LEU A 20 -15.99 -9.78 7.45
CA LEU A 20 -16.44 -10.73 6.43
C LEU A 20 -17.74 -11.42 6.83
N TYR A 21 -17.82 -11.87 8.09
CA TYR A 21 -19.02 -12.51 8.63
C TYR A 21 -20.21 -11.55 8.71
N GLN A 22 -19.98 -10.26 8.93
CA GLN A 22 -21.04 -9.26 8.86
C GLN A 22 -21.67 -9.22 7.47
N VAL A 23 -20.86 -9.17 6.41
CA VAL A 23 -21.35 -9.19 5.03
C VAL A 23 -22.00 -10.54 4.70
N ALA A 24 -21.42 -11.66 5.13
CA ALA A 24 -22.04 -12.98 4.96
C ALA A 24 -23.45 -13.05 5.56
N ARG A 25 -23.67 -12.46 6.75
CA ARG A 25 -24.99 -12.41 7.38
C ARG A 25 -25.99 -11.52 6.65
N GLU A 26 -25.53 -10.52 5.90
CA GLU A 26 -26.40 -9.74 5.01
C GLU A 26 -26.90 -10.58 3.82
N ILE A 27 -26.14 -11.59 3.39
CA ILE A 27 -26.52 -12.52 2.32
C ILE A 27 -27.50 -13.59 2.84
N ILE A 28 -27.12 -14.33 3.89
CA ILE A 28 -27.85 -15.53 4.31
C ILE A 28 -28.77 -15.32 5.53
N GLY A 29 -28.75 -14.13 6.12
CA GLY A 29 -29.53 -13.77 7.31
C GLY A 29 -28.76 -13.95 8.63
N ASN A 30 -29.12 -13.13 9.63
CA ASN A 30 -28.40 -13.07 10.91
C ASN A 30 -28.48 -14.35 11.75
N GLU A 31 -29.56 -15.11 11.62
CA GLU A 31 -29.82 -16.34 12.40
C GLU A 31 -29.17 -17.59 11.78
N ALA A 32 -28.58 -17.48 10.59
CA ALA A 32 -27.97 -18.61 9.92
C ALA A 32 -26.68 -19.06 10.62
N ASP A 33 -26.48 -20.38 10.68
CA ASP A 33 -25.24 -20.97 11.15
C ASP A 33 -24.17 -20.87 10.07
N LEU A 34 -23.05 -20.21 10.41
CA LEU A 34 -21.90 -19.98 9.54
C LEU A 34 -20.70 -20.87 9.93
N SER A 35 -20.87 -21.81 10.87
CA SER A 35 -19.79 -22.65 11.38
C SER A 35 -19.16 -23.53 10.31
N ASP A 36 -19.98 -24.06 9.39
CA ASP A 36 -19.56 -24.94 8.30
C ASP A 36 -19.52 -24.23 6.92
N ILE A 37 -19.70 -22.90 6.89
CA ILE A 37 -19.74 -22.11 5.65
C ILE A 37 -18.37 -21.46 5.42
N ASP A 38 -17.80 -21.68 4.24
CA ASP A 38 -16.68 -20.88 3.76
C ASP A 38 -17.21 -19.49 3.35
N VAL A 39 -16.93 -18.51 4.20
CA VAL A 39 -17.38 -17.13 4.00
C VAL A 39 -16.78 -16.50 2.73
N ASP A 40 -15.53 -16.83 2.38
CA ASP A 40 -14.90 -16.25 1.18
C ASP A 40 -15.55 -16.81 -0.09
N GLU A 41 -15.91 -18.10 -0.09
CA GLU A 41 -16.66 -18.73 -1.19
C GLU A 41 -18.08 -18.14 -1.29
N LEU A 42 -18.80 -18.04 -0.17
CA LEU A 42 -20.14 -17.45 -0.13
C LEU A 42 -20.18 -16.04 -0.72
N LEU A 43 -19.23 -15.18 -0.33
CA LEU A 43 -19.11 -13.81 -0.84
C LEU A 43 -18.84 -13.80 -2.36
N ARG A 44 -18.03 -14.74 -2.86
CA ARG A 44 -17.72 -14.87 -4.28
C ARG A 44 -18.92 -15.34 -5.10
N GLU A 45 -19.62 -16.38 -4.63
CA GLU A 45 -20.79 -16.94 -5.29
C GLU A 45 -21.94 -15.93 -5.44
N HIS A 46 -22.10 -15.07 -4.43
CA HIS A 46 -23.13 -14.02 -4.42
C HIS A 46 -22.62 -12.69 -4.98
N GLU A 47 -21.42 -12.67 -5.56
CA GLU A 47 -20.77 -11.47 -6.11
C GLU A 47 -20.74 -10.28 -5.12
N CYS A 48 -20.69 -10.57 -3.82
CA CYS A 48 -20.75 -9.58 -2.76
C CYS A 48 -19.33 -9.17 -2.33
N PRO A 49 -18.85 -7.98 -2.71
CA PRO A 49 -17.48 -7.59 -2.43
C PRO A 49 -17.26 -7.38 -0.93
N PRO A 50 -16.17 -7.93 -0.35
CA PRO A 50 -15.82 -7.64 1.03
C PRO A 50 -15.36 -6.18 1.18
N PRO A 51 -15.35 -5.64 2.41
CA PRO A 51 -14.77 -4.33 2.67
C PRO A 51 -13.27 -4.29 2.31
N SER A 52 -12.79 -3.13 1.88
CA SER A 52 -11.34 -2.89 1.75
C SER A 52 -10.64 -2.95 3.10
N ILE A 53 -9.37 -3.36 3.11
CA ILE A 53 -8.51 -3.19 4.28
C ILE A 53 -8.38 -1.70 4.63
N THR A 54 -8.42 -1.38 5.92
CA THR A 54 -8.23 0.00 6.39
C THR A 54 -6.75 0.34 6.50
N VAL A 55 -6.42 1.64 6.43
CA VAL A 55 -5.04 2.13 6.62
C VAL A 55 -4.46 1.67 7.97
N ASP A 56 -5.26 1.71 9.03
CA ASP A 56 -4.79 1.31 10.36
C ASP A 56 -4.59 -0.20 10.48
N ALA A 57 -5.44 -1.01 9.82
CA ALA A 57 -5.21 -2.45 9.73
C ALA A 57 -3.89 -2.75 9.01
N SER A 58 -3.61 -2.06 7.90
CA SER A 58 -2.35 -2.17 7.17
C SER A 58 -1.15 -1.76 8.04
N ARG A 59 -1.21 -0.63 8.74
CA ARG A 59 -0.15 -0.18 9.67
C ARG A 59 0.14 -1.22 10.75
N ARG A 60 -0.91 -1.75 11.41
CA ARG A 60 -0.76 -2.79 12.44
C ARG A 60 -0.11 -4.05 11.89
N ARG A 61 -0.48 -4.49 10.69
CA ARG A 61 0.09 -5.68 10.06
C ARG A 61 1.57 -5.49 9.72
N ILE A 62 1.95 -4.35 9.16
CA ILE A 62 3.36 -4.06 8.87
C ILE A 62 4.21 -3.99 10.15
N LYS A 63 3.69 -3.40 11.22
CA LYS A 63 4.39 -3.36 12.52
C LYS A 63 4.67 -4.78 13.03
N LYS A 64 3.65 -5.66 13.06
CA LYS A 64 3.81 -7.06 13.45
C LYS A 64 4.81 -7.81 12.57
N MET A 65 4.81 -7.54 11.26
CA MET A 65 5.78 -8.14 10.34
C MET A 65 7.21 -7.67 10.62
N CYS A 66 7.41 -6.38 10.93
CA CYS A 66 8.72 -5.85 11.31
C CYS A 66 9.23 -6.50 12.60
N GLU A 67 8.36 -6.63 13.61
CA GLU A 67 8.67 -7.33 14.87
C GLU A 67 9.07 -8.79 14.63
N ALA A 68 8.36 -9.49 13.73
CA ALA A 68 8.65 -10.89 13.40
C ALA A 68 9.89 -11.07 12.50
N ALA A 69 10.22 -10.08 11.67
CA ALA A 69 11.31 -10.17 10.70
C ALA A 69 12.70 -10.04 11.33
N GLY A 70 12.80 -9.58 12.58
CA GLY A 70 14.08 -9.45 13.28
C GLY A 70 15.06 -8.49 12.62
N ILE A 71 14.55 -7.54 11.84
CA ILE A 71 15.37 -6.53 11.16
C ILE A 71 15.66 -5.36 12.10
N GLU A 72 16.88 -4.82 12.01
CA GLU A 72 17.23 -3.57 12.69
C GLU A 72 16.53 -2.41 11.97
N ILE A 73 15.77 -1.61 12.73
CA ILE A 73 15.03 -0.48 12.20
C ILE A 73 15.43 0.75 13.00
N ASP A 74 15.90 1.78 12.30
CA ASP A 74 16.03 3.11 12.88
C ASP A 74 14.64 3.74 13.03
N GLY A 75 14.07 3.63 14.24
CA GLY A 75 12.72 4.08 14.59
C GLY A 75 11.79 2.95 15.02
N GLU A 76 10.47 3.18 14.91
CA GLU A 76 9.48 2.23 15.45
C GLU A 76 9.21 1.02 14.54
N TYR A 77 9.02 1.26 13.24
CA TYR A 77 8.76 0.24 12.22
C TYR A 77 8.86 0.86 10.82
N LEU A 78 8.93 0.03 9.78
CA LEU A 78 8.90 0.48 8.38
C LEU A 78 7.52 1.05 8.02
N LYS A 79 7.39 2.37 7.94
CA LYS A 79 6.12 3.05 7.63
C LYS A 79 5.80 2.96 6.13
N LEU A 80 4.52 2.77 5.79
CA LEU A 80 4.02 2.75 4.41
C LEU A 80 4.40 4.02 3.61
N HIS A 81 4.37 5.19 4.26
CA HIS A 81 4.80 6.44 3.64
C HIS A 81 6.30 6.43 3.29
N GLY A 82 7.13 5.81 4.14
CA GLY A 82 8.55 5.61 3.88
C GLY A 82 8.77 4.71 2.67
N ALA A 83 8.02 3.61 2.57
CA ALA A 83 8.04 2.73 1.40
C ALA A 83 7.65 3.48 0.11
N ARG A 84 6.56 4.27 0.13
CA ARG A 84 6.14 5.09 -1.02
C ARG A 84 7.22 6.10 -1.42
N ARG A 85 7.87 6.76 -0.45
CA ARG A 85 9.00 7.66 -0.73
C ARG A 85 10.21 6.94 -1.32
N GLY A 86 10.57 5.76 -0.80
CA GLY A 86 11.69 4.97 -1.32
C GLY A 86 11.47 4.52 -2.77
N ILE A 87 10.27 4.03 -3.09
CA ILE A 87 9.89 3.67 -4.47
C ILE A 87 9.90 4.91 -5.35
N GLY A 88 9.24 5.98 -4.91
CA GLY A 88 9.19 7.22 -5.68
C GLY A 88 10.55 7.84 -5.93
N HIS A 89 11.48 7.70 -4.99
CA HIS A 89 12.86 8.11 -5.15
C HIS A 89 13.56 7.31 -6.26
N LYS A 90 13.43 5.98 -6.25
CA LYS A 90 14.01 5.12 -7.29
C LYS A 90 13.41 5.38 -8.67
N LEU A 91 12.12 5.65 -8.73
CA LEU A 91 11.46 6.06 -9.97
C LEU A 91 12.02 7.40 -10.45
N PHE A 92 12.15 8.40 -9.57
CA PHE A 92 12.63 9.72 -9.93
C PHE A 92 14.11 9.74 -10.37
N GLU A 93 14.95 8.88 -9.79
CA GLU A 93 16.34 8.66 -10.26
C GLU A 93 16.37 8.12 -11.69
N LYS A 94 15.37 7.31 -12.08
CA LYS A 94 15.31 6.65 -13.39
C LYS A 94 14.61 7.50 -14.45
N ASP A 95 13.44 8.05 -14.11
CA ASP A 95 12.64 8.93 -14.96
C ASP A 95 11.81 9.89 -14.08
N ARG A 96 12.14 11.17 -14.15
CA ARG A 96 11.50 12.21 -13.33
C ARG A 96 10.04 12.47 -13.71
N GLY A 97 9.70 12.31 -14.99
CA GLY A 97 8.33 12.50 -15.48
C GLY A 97 7.44 11.33 -15.11
N GLU A 98 7.92 10.11 -15.34
CA GLU A 98 7.20 8.88 -15.00
C GLU A 98 6.95 8.75 -13.48
N ALA A 99 7.90 9.20 -12.65
CA ALA A 99 7.72 9.24 -11.20
C ALA A 99 6.57 10.14 -10.74
N GLN A 100 6.28 11.22 -11.46
CA GLN A 100 5.18 12.11 -11.12
C GLN A 100 3.83 11.46 -11.43
N ASP A 101 3.70 10.86 -12.61
CA ASP A 101 2.48 10.21 -13.07
C ASP A 101 2.15 8.97 -12.25
N LEU A 102 3.14 8.08 -12.02
CA LEU A 102 2.94 6.83 -11.26
C LEU A 102 2.61 7.06 -9.79
N LEU A 103 3.10 8.15 -9.19
CA LEU A 103 2.80 8.48 -7.79
C LEU A 103 1.54 9.32 -7.63
N GLY A 104 0.94 9.80 -8.73
CA GLY A 104 -0.26 10.62 -8.72
C GLY A 104 -0.08 11.97 -8.00
N HIS A 105 1.10 12.57 -8.08
CA HIS A 105 1.32 13.88 -7.47
C HIS A 105 0.59 14.97 -8.26
N GLN A 106 -0.23 15.75 -7.56
CA GLN A 106 -1.05 16.83 -8.13
C GLN A 106 -0.21 17.93 -8.82
N SER A 107 1.05 18.08 -8.45
CA SER A 107 1.97 19.01 -9.11
C SER A 107 3.41 18.49 -9.17
N PRO A 108 4.19 18.91 -10.19
CA PRO A 108 5.63 18.65 -10.26
C PRO A 108 6.40 19.21 -9.06
N GLU A 109 5.88 20.27 -8.43
CA GLU A 109 6.46 20.90 -7.25
C GLU A 109 6.38 19.99 -6.03
N THR A 110 5.29 19.21 -5.87
CA THR A 110 5.17 18.20 -4.81
C THR A 110 6.25 17.12 -4.97
N THR A 111 6.55 16.72 -6.21
CA THR A 111 7.65 15.79 -6.52
C THR A 111 9.01 16.44 -6.25
N LYS A 112 9.25 17.66 -6.74
CA LYS A 112 10.52 18.38 -6.51
C LYS A 112 10.80 18.65 -5.03
N GLN A 113 9.79 19.04 -4.26
CA GLN A 113 9.93 19.33 -2.83
C GLN A 113 10.12 18.04 -2.01
N ALA A 114 9.53 16.92 -2.45
CA ALA A 114 9.76 15.63 -1.80
C ALA A 114 11.20 15.09 -2.00
N TYR A 115 11.93 15.57 -3.03
CA TYR A 115 13.25 15.06 -3.41
C TYR A 115 14.33 16.16 -3.57
N SER A 116 14.09 17.37 -3.05
CA SER A 116 14.97 18.54 -3.21
C SER A 116 16.38 18.30 -2.66
N ASP A 117 16.46 17.56 -1.56
CA ASP A 117 17.71 17.40 -0.80
C ASP A 117 18.74 16.58 -1.60
N ARG A 118 18.29 15.57 -2.35
CA ARG A 118 19.17 14.82 -3.27
C ARG A 118 19.45 15.52 -4.58
N VAL A 119 18.52 16.35 -5.07
CA VAL A 119 18.83 17.23 -6.22
C VAL A 119 19.95 18.20 -5.85
N ALA A 120 20.00 18.65 -4.60
CA ALA A 120 21.11 19.48 -4.12
C ALA A 120 22.43 18.68 -4.07
N GLU A 121 22.40 17.47 -3.52
CA GLU A 121 23.58 16.57 -3.45
C GLU A 121 24.11 16.17 -4.84
N GLU A 122 23.24 15.76 -5.77
CA GLU A 122 23.57 15.41 -7.16
C GLU A 122 24.17 16.61 -7.91
N ARG A 123 23.62 17.81 -7.70
CA ARG A 123 24.16 19.06 -8.27
C ARG A 123 25.52 19.38 -7.69
N SER A 124 25.72 19.22 -6.39
CA SER A 124 27.03 19.43 -5.75
C SER A 124 28.07 18.45 -6.29
N GLY A 125 27.73 17.16 -6.44
CA GLY A 125 28.64 16.17 -7.05
C GLY A 125 29.05 16.56 -8.47
N ARG A 126 28.08 16.87 -9.34
CA ARG A 126 28.36 17.32 -10.72
C ARG A 126 29.18 18.62 -10.78
N VAL A 127 28.97 19.53 -9.84
CA VAL A 127 29.76 20.76 -9.77
C VAL A 127 31.19 20.47 -9.32
N SER A 128 31.40 19.56 -8.36
CA SER A 128 32.76 19.11 -7.98
C SER A 128 33.46 18.49 -9.18
N ASP A 129 32.81 17.53 -9.86
CA ASP A 129 33.38 16.84 -11.02
C ASP A 129 33.78 17.79 -12.16
N LEU A 130 33.05 18.91 -12.34
CA LEU A 130 33.34 19.94 -13.35
C LEU A 130 34.41 20.95 -12.90
N LEU A 131 34.61 21.11 -11.59
CA LEU A 131 35.63 22.00 -11.02
C LEU A 131 36.97 21.29 -10.80
N ASP A 132 36.95 19.95 -10.75
CA ASP A 132 38.12 19.08 -10.63
C ASP A 132 38.70 18.66 -12.01
N GLU A 133 38.20 19.23 -13.12
CA GLU A 133 38.72 19.16 -14.50
C GLU A 133 39.45 20.46 -14.89
#